data_AF-A0A8K0UIF5-F1
#
_entry.id   AF-A0A8K0UIF5-F1
#
_cell.length_a   1.000
_cell.length_b   1.000
_cell.length_c   1.000
_cell.angle_alpha   90.00
_cell.angle_beta   90.00
_cell.angle_gamma   90.00
#
_symmetry.space_group_name_H-M   'P 1'
#
loop_
_entity.id
_entity.type
_entity.pdbx_description
1 polymer ?
#
loop_
_entity_poly.entity_id
_entity_poly.type
_entity_poly.pdbx_seq_one_letter_code
_entity_poly.pdbx_strand_id
1 'polypeptide(L)'
;MSDRLGNGDGRGASNTPLESRAPTTPQPESERSSSSSHTSGSRERLTSLVCDIADSRPEREHANSNLNLTFRSYRDANADVEIATVRLVFVVLGIAQIMNLLPRAEPEAEAEEEGFGTREDVGAWLARRPWVAEVCRVAVVSHVPREGKYDTLVRYLLSVARIPDNIGRRARALTTVTRAEAFFATLRPRLLAVARGESALARYSPHPGSPHRAWFEKLGIPLVRGTPAVVLHDLFAGCIFRPLRGFTDFTHSHVIMSPDGHGKTGVLLECLRKRYGFYFTCSETDDGGAAWGSADLSNAIRDLDVSESHGGVLFPLTERDGHTDEEASRQNARTTVHRFGRVALARMKILECFLHAMDTAAATRSRSRRGEEEEEEEEARETWMLLQLAPVDLLGEDVFSRLADVYHDADYAALEEETRDTAGRVGILIGLSEKTPFVAVDDGQLAAGRLIERHLERSPGRLRRWNGEQPTPALRCAVMNWGWAGMKLVASSQMGRTVFDVNFGEEGYGDYVVRCRFETAGEVEAYVRRYLPPAYLDSDEGRLLLERMGRWLIGRYGLLAGCVRELLEDGFKDPHSALKAYIFRVASVSI
;
A
#
# COMPACT_ATOMS: atom_id res chain seq x y z
N MET A 1 -26.07 -67.67 -28.03
CA MET A 1 -25.04 -67.90 -26.99
C MET A 1 -25.61 -67.37 -25.69
N SER A 2 -26.61 -68.04 -25.12
CA SER A 2 -26.52 -69.31 -24.36
C SER A 2 -25.98 -69.08 -22.95
N ASP A 3 -26.92 -69.03 -22.02
CA ASP A 3 -26.96 -69.77 -20.76
C ASP A 3 -25.70 -69.85 -19.89
N ARG A 4 -25.86 -69.47 -18.62
CA ARG A 4 -25.72 -70.42 -17.51
C ARG A 4 -26.34 -69.90 -16.21
N LEU A 5 -27.39 -70.61 -15.81
CA LEU A 5 -27.94 -70.71 -14.47
C LEU A 5 -26.95 -71.47 -13.55
N GLY A 6 -27.01 -71.17 -12.25
CA GLY A 6 -26.37 -71.96 -11.19
C GLY A 6 -26.98 -71.61 -9.83
N ASN A 7 -27.98 -72.40 -9.43
CA ASN A 7 -28.57 -72.44 -8.10
C ASN A 7 -27.56 -72.84 -7.01
N GLY A 8 -27.80 -72.40 -5.78
CA GLY A 8 -27.17 -72.93 -4.58
C GLY A 8 -27.89 -72.47 -3.31
N ASP A 9 -28.75 -73.33 -2.79
CA ASP A 9 -29.56 -73.19 -1.58
C ASP A 9 -28.76 -72.99 -0.28
N GLY A 10 -29.35 -72.19 0.64
CA GLY A 10 -29.79 -72.75 1.92
C GLY A 10 -28.95 -72.49 3.19
N ARG A 11 -29.70 -72.16 4.27
CA ARG A 11 -29.34 -72.00 5.71
C ARG A 11 -28.82 -70.60 6.05
N GLY A 12 -29.49 -69.74 6.83
CA GLY A 12 -30.47 -69.94 7.90
C GLY A 12 -29.75 -69.88 9.27
N ALA A 13 -29.70 -68.70 9.91
CA ALA A 13 -29.65 -68.55 11.38
C ALA A 13 -29.68 -67.07 11.82
N SER A 14 -30.64 -66.81 12.73
CA SER A 14 -30.63 -65.88 13.87
C SER A 14 -30.49 -64.35 13.68
N ASN A 15 -31.63 -63.71 13.92
CA ASN A 15 -31.81 -62.34 14.41
C ASN A 15 -31.03 -62.05 15.71
N THR A 16 -30.43 -60.87 15.80
CA THR A 16 -30.30 -60.08 17.04
C THR A 16 -30.41 -58.58 16.68
N PRO A 17 -31.19 -57.78 17.42
CA PRO A 17 -31.43 -56.38 17.06
C PRO A 17 -30.36 -55.46 17.66
N LEU A 18 -29.86 -54.52 16.85
CA LEU A 18 -29.02 -53.41 17.28
C LEU A 18 -29.86 -52.41 18.09
N GLU A 19 -29.47 -52.21 19.34
CA GLU A 19 -29.98 -51.15 20.21
C GLU A 19 -29.52 -49.76 19.74
N SER A 20 -30.48 -48.86 19.65
CA SER A 20 -30.32 -47.42 19.45
C SER A 20 -29.72 -46.76 20.68
N ARG A 21 -28.54 -46.13 20.54
CA ARG A 21 -28.00 -45.19 21.54
C ARG A 21 -28.35 -43.75 21.17
N ALA A 22 -29.11 -43.11 22.06
CA ALA A 22 -29.40 -41.69 22.06
C ALA A 22 -28.15 -40.85 22.44
N PRO A 23 -28.05 -39.58 22.01
CA PRO A 23 -26.94 -38.71 22.36
C PRO A 23 -27.12 -38.08 23.75
N THR A 24 -26.06 -38.15 24.55
CA THR A 24 -25.94 -37.55 25.88
C THR A 24 -25.71 -36.04 25.81
N THR A 25 -26.55 -35.31 26.54
CA THR A 25 -26.42 -33.88 26.87
C THR A 25 -25.23 -33.64 27.82
N PRO A 26 -24.43 -32.57 27.66
CA PRO A 26 -23.38 -32.25 28.62
C PRO A 26 -23.95 -31.44 29.81
N GLN A 27 -23.57 -31.83 31.03
CA GLN A 27 -23.79 -31.06 32.26
C GLN A 27 -22.70 -29.98 32.45
N PRO A 28 -23.00 -28.91 33.21
CA PRO A 28 -22.11 -27.78 33.41
C PRO A 28 -21.06 -28.05 34.49
N GLU A 29 -19.79 -27.76 34.18
CA GLU A 29 -18.71 -27.81 35.16
C GLU A 29 -18.75 -26.61 36.10
N SER A 30 -18.54 -26.96 37.37
CA SER A 30 -18.60 -26.11 38.54
C SER A 30 -17.33 -25.30 38.75
N GLU A 31 -17.56 -24.15 39.37
CA GLU A 31 -16.61 -23.18 39.87
C GLU A 31 -15.51 -23.80 40.75
N ARG A 32 -14.26 -23.44 40.48
CA ARG A 32 -13.18 -23.46 41.47
C ARG A 32 -12.55 -22.09 41.56
N SER A 33 -12.88 -21.43 42.67
CA SER A 33 -12.20 -20.28 43.24
C SER A 33 -10.77 -20.63 43.69
N SER A 34 -9.78 -19.87 43.23
CA SER A 34 -8.53 -19.71 43.96
C SER A 34 -8.06 -18.25 43.93
N SER A 35 -7.77 -17.79 45.14
CA SER A 35 -7.35 -16.47 45.59
C SER A 35 -5.96 -16.05 45.10
N SER A 36 -5.82 -14.79 44.66
CA SER A 36 -4.56 -14.04 44.82
C SER A 36 -4.85 -12.55 44.95
N SER A 37 -4.90 -12.08 46.20
CA SER A 37 -4.89 -10.68 46.57
C SER A 37 -3.44 -10.20 46.72
N HIS A 38 -2.98 -9.34 45.81
CA HIS A 38 -1.99 -8.27 46.08
C HIS A 38 -1.80 -7.46 44.79
N THR A 39 -2.28 -6.20 44.80
CA THR A 39 -1.88 -5.01 44.00
C THR A 39 -3.08 -4.09 43.70
N SER A 40 -3.72 -3.49 44.73
CA SER A 40 -4.71 -2.41 44.51
C SER A 40 -4.30 -1.03 45.04
N GLY A 41 -3.10 -0.88 45.61
CA GLY A 41 -2.67 0.41 46.21
C GLY A 41 -2.04 1.43 45.25
N SER A 42 -1.60 1.01 44.06
CA SER A 42 -0.79 1.87 43.17
C SER A 42 -1.59 2.53 42.04
N ARG A 43 -2.83 2.08 41.81
CA ARG A 43 -3.66 2.54 40.68
C ARG A 43 -4.52 3.76 41.02
N GLU A 44 -4.93 3.92 42.29
CA GLU A 44 -5.70 5.09 42.73
C GLU A 44 -4.85 6.37 42.89
N ARG A 45 -3.54 6.25 43.12
CA ARG A 45 -2.63 7.41 43.22
C ARG A 45 -2.26 8.03 41.86
N LEU A 46 -2.30 7.25 40.78
CA LEU A 46 -2.01 7.76 39.43
C LEU A 46 -3.23 8.44 38.80
N THR A 47 -4.45 8.00 39.10
CA THR A 47 -5.66 8.64 38.58
C THR A 47 -5.92 10.01 39.23
N SER A 48 -5.57 10.17 40.52
CA SER A 48 -5.65 11.47 41.21
C SER A 48 -4.66 12.49 40.66
N LEU A 49 -3.43 12.07 40.34
CA LEU A 49 -2.38 12.96 39.84
C LEU A 49 -2.67 13.45 38.40
N VAL A 50 -3.38 12.64 37.60
CA VAL A 50 -3.74 12.98 36.22
C VAL A 50 -4.95 13.94 36.17
N CYS A 51 -5.87 13.86 37.13
CA CYS A 51 -6.97 14.82 37.25
C CYS A 51 -6.51 16.20 37.74
N ASP A 52 -5.55 16.26 38.67
CA ASP A 52 -5.05 17.54 39.19
C ASP A 52 -4.20 18.33 38.16
N ILE A 53 -3.60 17.64 37.18
CA ILE A 53 -2.86 18.28 36.07
C ILE A 53 -3.82 18.82 35.00
N ALA A 54 -5.01 18.24 34.85
CA ALA A 54 -5.98 18.62 33.82
C ALA A 54 -6.72 19.95 34.11
N ASP A 55 -6.76 20.39 35.36
CA ASP A 55 -7.55 21.56 35.79
C ASP A 55 -6.77 22.89 35.89
N SER A 56 -5.46 22.90 35.57
CA SER A 56 -4.66 24.14 35.56
C SER A 56 -4.63 24.83 34.18
N ARG A 57 -5.68 25.61 33.86
CA ARG A 57 -5.84 26.35 32.60
C ARG A 57 -5.37 27.83 32.62
N PRO A 58 -4.05 28.12 32.73
CA PRO A 58 -3.53 29.33 32.06
C PRO A 58 -2.27 29.13 31.19
N GLU A 59 -1.71 27.92 31.08
CA GLU A 59 -0.40 27.75 30.42
C GLU A 59 -0.46 27.58 28.88
N ARG A 60 -1.63 27.28 28.29
CA ARG A 60 -1.75 27.07 26.84
C ARG A 60 -1.57 28.34 26.00
N GLU A 61 -1.93 29.52 26.49
CA GLU A 61 -1.76 30.78 25.74
C GLU A 61 -0.32 31.32 25.82
N HIS A 62 0.39 31.03 26.93
CA HIS A 62 1.81 31.38 27.08
C HIS A 62 2.73 30.40 26.32
N ALA A 63 2.38 29.12 26.24
CA ALA A 63 3.11 28.15 25.42
C ALA A 63 2.97 28.43 23.92
N ASN A 64 1.76 28.78 23.44
CA ASN A 64 1.54 29.10 22.02
C ASN A 64 2.16 30.43 21.57
N SER A 65 2.30 31.42 22.45
CA SER A 65 2.99 32.68 22.11
C SER A 65 4.51 32.51 22.07
N ASN A 66 5.09 31.73 23.00
CA ASN A 66 6.52 31.42 23.00
C ASN A 66 6.92 30.47 21.86
N LEU A 67 6.07 29.50 21.48
CA LEU A 67 6.29 28.67 20.28
C LEU A 67 6.26 29.51 19.01
N ASN A 68 5.34 30.47 18.87
CA ASN A 68 5.27 31.35 17.71
C ASN A 68 6.45 32.34 17.61
N LEU A 69 6.96 32.85 18.73
CA LEU A 69 8.16 33.70 18.76
C LEU A 69 9.43 32.92 18.43
N THR A 70 9.54 31.68 18.93
CA THR A 70 10.66 30.78 18.63
C THR A 70 10.61 30.31 17.18
N PHE A 71 9.42 30.01 16.63
CA PHE A 71 9.26 29.68 15.21
C PHE A 71 9.57 30.85 14.28
N ARG A 72 9.22 32.10 14.65
CA ARG A 72 9.57 33.28 13.86
C ARG A 72 11.07 33.56 13.87
N SER A 73 11.72 33.50 15.04
CA SER A 73 13.17 33.66 15.17
C SER A 73 13.94 32.54 14.44
N TYR A 74 13.44 31.29 14.51
CA TYR A 74 14.01 30.15 13.78
C TYR A 74 13.77 30.23 12.26
N ARG A 75 12.61 30.75 11.83
CA ARG A 75 12.27 30.99 10.43
C ARG A 75 13.08 32.13 9.82
N ASP A 76 13.32 33.21 10.56
CA ASP A 76 14.10 34.36 10.09
C ASP A 76 15.60 34.03 10.06
N ALA A 77 16.12 33.28 11.03
CA ALA A 77 17.50 32.79 11.02
C ALA A 77 17.76 31.72 9.95
N ASN A 78 16.76 30.91 9.61
CA ASN A 78 16.85 29.97 8.49
C ASN A 78 16.58 30.63 7.14
N ALA A 79 15.84 31.74 7.05
CA ALA A 79 15.58 32.42 5.79
C ALA A 79 16.87 32.92 5.13
N ASP A 80 17.84 33.45 5.89
CA ASP A 80 19.12 33.91 5.33
C ASP A 80 20.04 32.74 4.92
N VAL A 81 20.00 31.63 5.67
CA VAL A 81 20.74 30.39 5.33
C VAL A 81 20.08 29.67 4.16
N GLU A 82 18.76 29.68 4.06
CA GLU A 82 17.97 29.18 2.93
C GLU A 82 18.20 30.04 1.70
N ILE A 83 18.21 31.38 1.80
CA ILE A 83 18.51 32.25 0.65
C ILE A 83 19.94 32.01 0.15
N ALA A 84 20.92 31.86 1.04
CA ALA A 84 22.29 31.53 0.65
C ALA A 84 22.41 30.12 0.05
N THR A 85 21.72 29.14 0.63
CA THR A 85 21.71 27.74 0.15
C THR A 85 20.96 27.62 -1.17
N VAL A 86 19.84 28.31 -1.33
CA VAL A 86 19.05 28.41 -2.56
C VAL A 86 19.87 29.10 -3.65
N ARG A 87 20.57 30.20 -3.35
CA ARG A 87 21.49 30.83 -4.31
C ARG A 87 22.63 29.90 -4.74
N LEU A 88 23.23 29.18 -3.79
CA LEU A 88 24.27 28.19 -4.09
C LEU A 88 23.72 27.03 -4.93
N VAL A 89 22.51 26.58 -4.64
CA VAL A 89 21.82 25.51 -5.37
C VAL A 89 21.40 25.96 -6.75
N PHE A 90 20.96 27.21 -6.96
CA PHE A 90 20.70 27.76 -8.28
C PHE A 90 21.97 27.88 -9.12
N VAL A 91 23.11 28.23 -8.50
CA VAL A 91 24.41 28.22 -9.17
C VAL A 91 24.81 26.79 -9.55
N VAL A 92 24.65 25.81 -8.66
CA VAL A 92 24.99 24.41 -8.91
C VAL A 92 24.05 23.76 -9.94
N LEU A 93 22.74 24.01 -9.85
CA LEU A 93 21.75 23.54 -10.81
C LEU A 93 21.93 24.20 -12.18
N GLY A 94 22.26 25.50 -12.22
CA GLY A 94 22.61 26.20 -13.45
C GLY A 94 23.84 25.59 -14.12
N ILE A 95 24.88 25.27 -13.35
CA ILE A 95 26.07 24.56 -13.84
C ILE A 95 25.70 23.14 -14.34
N ALA A 96 24.85 22.41 -13.63
CA ALA A 96 24.43 21.06 -14.02
C ALA A 96 23.55 21.04 -15.28
N GLN A 97 22.67 22.03 -15.46
CA GLN A 97 21.87 22.20 -16.68
C GLN A 97 22.74 22.60 -17.88
N ILE A 98 23.72 23.48 -17.68
CA ILE A 98 24.72 23.82 -18.71
C ILE A 98 25.52 22.56 -19.11
N MET A 99 25.89 21.72 -18.15
CA MET A 99 26.60 20.45 -18.39
C MET A 99 25.76 19.41 -19.16
N ASN A 100 24.45 19.34 -18.92
CA ASN A 100 23.55 18.39 -19.61
C ASN A 100 23.15 18.83 -21.02
N LEU A 101 23.29 20.11 -21.36
CA LEU A 101 23.03 20.65 -22.70
C LEU A 101 24.25 20.56 -23.64
N LEU A 102 25.41 20.14 -23.12
CA LEU A 102 26.60 19.92 -23.92
C LEU A 102 26.56 18.51 -24.56
N PRO A 103 26.96 18.36 -25.84
CA PRO A 103 27.16 17.04 -26.43
C PRO A 103 28.13 16.24 -25.56
N ARG A 104 27.78 14.98 -25.24
CA ARG A 104 28.70 14.04 -24.59
C ARG A 104 29.80 13.63 -25.57
N ALA A 105 30.68 14.57 -25.91
CA ALA A 105 31.97 14.23 -26.48
C ALA A 105 32.92 13.99 -25.30
N GLU A 106 33.52 12.80 -25.23
CA GLU A 106 34.53 12.49 -24.24
C GLU A 106 35.69 13.49 -24.40
N PRO A 107 35.97 14.35 -23.39
CA PRO A 107 36.97 15.40 -23.52
C PRO A 107 38.39 14.84 -23.76
N GLU A 108 38.61 13.57 -23.44
CA GLU A 108 39.89 12.88 -23.63
C GLU A 108 40.14 12.53 -25.11
N ALA A 109 39.09 12.23 -25.89
CA ALA A 109 39.23 11.89 -27.31
C ALA A 109 39.52 13.12 -28.19
N GLU A 110 38.85 14.26 -27.94
CA GLU A 110 39.14 15.52 -28.65
C GLU A 110 40.50 16.11 -28.23
N ALA A 111 40.93 15.89 -26.98
CA ALA A 111 42.23 16.37 -26.50
C ALA A 111 43.41 15.55 -27.05
N GLU A 112 43.22 14.24 -27.27
CA GLU A 112 44.20 13.40 -27.99
C GLU A 112 44.29 13.77 -29.48
N GLU A 113 43.18 14.07 -30.15
CA GLU A 113 43.16 14.50 -31.56
C GLU A 113 43.90 15.83 -31.78
N GLU A 114 43.86 16.74 -30.80
CA GLU A 114 44.57 18.04 -30.86
C GLU A 114 46.01 17.99 -30.27
N GLY A 115 46.48 16.82 -29.83
CA GLY A 115 47.89 16.60 -29.46
C GLY A 115 48.32 17.17 -28.11
N PHE A 116 47.42 17.26 -27.12
CA PHE A 116 47.76 17.83 -25.81
C PHE A 116 48.43 16.79 -24.90
N GLY A 117 49.74 16.94 -24.71
CA GLY A 117 50.58 15.99 -23.95
C GLY A 117 50.65 16.25 -22.45
N THR A 118 50.15 17.38 -21.95
CA THR A 118 50.25 17.74 -20.53
C THR A 118 48.94 18.23 -19.94
N ARG A 119 48.83 18.13 -18.62
CA ARG A 119 47.67 18.62 -17.85
C ARG A 119 47.50 20.14 -17.94
N GLU A 120 48.57 20.88 -18.23
CA GLU A 120 48.54 22.34 -18.45
C GLU A 120 47.92 22.68 -19.80
N ASP A 121 48.16 21.85 -20.83
CA ASP A 121 47.59 22.02 -22.16
C ASP A 121 46.07 21.84 -22.16
N VAL A 122 45.57 20.83 -21.43
CA VAL A 122 44.12 20.61 -21.24
C VAL A 122 43.48 21.80 -20.49
N GLY A 123 44.18 22.39 -19.52
CA GLY A 123 43.72 23.59 -18.82
C GLY A 123 43.63 24.82 -19.73
N ALA A 124 44.63 25.02 -20.59
CA ALA A 124 44.63 26.08 -21.59
C ALA A 124 43.55 25.88 -22.67
N TRP A 125 43.27 24.63 -23.03
CA TRP A 125 42.21 24.26 -23.98
C TRP A 125 40.81 24.54 -23.43
N LEU A 126 40.51 24.10 -22.20
CA LEU A 126 39.24 24.39 -21.53
C LEU A 126 39.01 25.90 -21.40
N ALA A 127 40.04 26.68 -21.06
CA ALA A 127 39.95 28.14 -20.92
C ALA A 127 39.56 28.89 -22.22
N ARG A 128 39.72 28.27 -23.39
CA ARG A 128 39.34 28.86 -24.69
C ARG A 128 37.90 28.56 -25.09
N ARG A 129 37.19 27.67 -24.38
CA ARG A 129 35.82 27.31 -24.72
C ARG A 129 34.84 28.40 -24.23
N PRO A 130 33.95 28.93 -25.09
CA PRO A 130 33.05 30.04 -24.74
C PRO A 130 32.17 29.78 -23.50
N TRP A 131 31.80 28.52 -23.24
CA TRP A 131 30.98 28.15 -22.09
C TRP A 131 31.75 28.24 -20.75
N VAL A 132 33.06 28.03 -20.74
CA VAL A 132 33.90 28.18 -19.54
C VAL A 132 33.93 29.63 -19.10
N ALA A 133 33.96 30.58 -20.04
CA ALA A 133 33.84 32.01 -19.75
C ALA A 133 32.47 32.37 -19.15
N GLU A 134 31.39 31.71 -19.57
CA GLU A 134 30.04 31.96 -19.05
C GLU A 134 29.83 31.34 -17.65
N VAL A 135 30.34 30.13 -17.41
CA VAL A 135 30.40 29.53 -16.07
C VAL A 135 31.25 30.38 -15.13
N CYS A 136 32.38 30.93 -15.60
CA CYS A 136 33.20 31.85 -14.82
C CYS A 136 32.46 33.18 -14.54
N ARG A 137 31.69 33.73 -15.49
CA ARG A 137 30.88 34.94 -15.24
C ARG A 137 29.84 34.72 -14.14
N VAL A 138 29.17 33.56 -14.14
CA VAL A 138 28.18 33.20 -13.12
C VAL A 138 28.85 32.96 -11.76
N ALA A 139 30.03 32.34 -11.73
CA ALA A 139 30.81 32.13 -10.50
C ALA A 139 31.41 33.43 -9.92
N VAL A 140 31.74 34.41 -10.76
CA VAL A 140 32.39 35.68 -10.39
C VAL A 140 31.47 36.64 -9.62
N VAL A 141 30.15 36.39 -9.56
CA VAL A 141 29.23 37.20 -8.73
C VAL A 141 29.42 36.92 -7.22
N SER A 142 30.13 35.86 -6.84
CA SER A 142 30.35 35.46 -5.44
C SER A 142 31.84 35.35 -5.13
N HIS A 143 32.44 36.48 -4.72
CA HIS A 143 33.76 36.64 -4.06
C HIS A 143 34.91 35.68 -4.43
N VAL A 144 35.81 36.12 -5.33
CA VAL A 144 37.24 35.69 -5.37
C VAL A 144 38.14 36.90 -5.75
N PRO A 145 39.35 37.08 -5.16
CA PRO A 145 40.22 38.23 -5.42
C PRO A 145 40.86 38.20 -6.80
N ARG A 146 41.16 39.39 -7.33
CA ARG A 146 41.87 39.60 -8.59
C ARG A 146 43.35 39.18 -8.48
N GLU A 147 43.84 38.67 -9.61
CA GLU A 147 45.22 38.34 -10.00
C GLU A 147 45.75 36.91 -9.72
N GLY A 148 46.00 36.18 -10.81
CA GLY A 148 47.13 35.26 -10.91
C GLY A 148 46.93 33.79 -10.56
N LYS A 149 45.69 33.26 -10.44
CA LYS A 149 45.50 31.86 -10.03
C LYS A 149 44.45 31.08 -10.84
N TYR A 150 44.62 30.99 -12.15
CA TYR A 150 43.88 30.04 -12.99
C TYR A 150 44.05 28.59 -12.50
N ASP A 151 45.24 28.22 -12.03
CA ASP A 151 45.53 26.89 -11.51
C ASP A 151 44.80 26.61 -10.16
N THR A 152 44.52 27.65 -9.36
CA THR A 152 43.67 27.48 -8.16
C THR A 152 42.20 27.36 -8.53
N LEU A 153 41.73 28.07 -9.56
CA LEU A 153 40.37 27.91 -10.06
C LEU A 153 40.17 26.53 -10.71
N VAL A 154 41.13 26.02 -11.49
CA VAL A 154 41.07 24.67 -12.08
C VAL A 154 41.19 23.60 -11.00
N ARG A 155 42.07 23.75 -10.00
CA ARG A 155 42.08 22.82 -8.84
C ARG A 155 40.83 22.93 -7.99
N TYR A 156 40.26 24.13 -7.83
CA TYR A 156 38.99 24.33 -7.15
C TYR A 156 37.86 23.68 -7.94
N LEU A 157 37.76 23.90 -9.25
CA LEU A 157 36.78 23.29 -10.13
C LEU A 157 36.97 21.77 -10.26
N LEU A 158 38.20 21.24 -10.21
CA LEU A 158 38.47 19.79 -10.17
C LEU A 158 38.22 19.20 -8.76
N SER A 159 38.39 19.98 -7.69
CA SER A 159 37.98 19.60 -6.33
C SER A 159 36.47 19.73 -6.12
N VAL A 160 35.81 20.60 -6.88
CA VAL A 160 34.37 20.72 -7.01
C VAL A 160 33.84 19.68 -7.99
N ALA A 161 34.61 19.21 -8.98
CA ALA A 161 34.26 18.06 -9.83
C ALA A 161 34.36 16.74 -9.06
N ARG A 162 35.23 16.68 -8.05
CA ARG A 162 35.07 15.79 -6.90
C ARG A 162 34.05 16.39 -5.93
N ILE A 163 32.83 16.68 -6.40
CA ILE A 163 31.71 17.07 -5.52
C ILE A 163 31.74 16.04 -4.40
N PRO A 164 32.09 16.42 -3.15
CA PRO A 164 32.09 15.45 -2.07
C PRO A 164 30.73 14.78 -2.09
N ASP A 165 30.66 13.45 -1.95
CA ASP A 165 29.38 12.72 -2.03
C ASP A 165 28.29 13.37 -1.16
N ASN A 166 28.70 14.09 -0.11
CA ASN A 166 27.87 14.93 0.75
C ASN A 166 27.16 16.10 0.02
N ILE A 167 27.82 16.85 -0.86
CA ILE A 167 27.20 17.95 -1.62
C ILE A 167 26.22 17.37 -2.66
N GLY A 168 26.61 16.30 -3.36
CA GLY A 168 25.71 15.62 -4.31
C GLY A 168 24.47 15.06 -3.63
N ARG A 169 24.64 14.41 -2.47
CA ARG A 169 23.53 13.95 -1.63
C ARG A 169 22.63 15.09 -1.15
N ARG A 170 23.20 16.21 -0.69
CA ARG A 170 22.43 17.39 -0.28
C ARG A 170 21.65 18.02 -1.43
N ALA A 171 22.26 18.15 -2.60
CA ALA A 171 21.58 18.68 -3.78
C ALA A 171 20.42 17.79 -4.23
N ARG A 172 20.60 16.46 -4.22
CA ARG A 172 19.51 15.50 -4.49
C ARG A 172 18.40 15.61 -3.45
N ALA A 173 18.75 15.62 -2.15
CA ALA A 173 17.77 15.78 -1.08
C ALA A 173 16.94 17.05 -1.23
N LEU A 174 17.59 18.20 -1.49
CA LEU A 174 16.88 19.47 -1.71
C LEU A 174 16.01 19.44 -2.96
N THR A 175 16.48 18.80 -4.03
CA THR A 175 15.69 18.62 -5.26
C THR A 175 14.45 17.78 -4.99
N THR A 176 14.59 16.68 -4.24
CA THR A 176 13.48 15.81 -3.83
C THR A 176 12.47 16.56 -2.97
N VAL A 177 12.90 17.30 -1.95
CA VAL A 177 12.03 18.13 -1.10
C VAL A 177 11.28 19.17 -1.93
N THR A 178 11.99 19.90 -2.81
CA THR A 178 11.38 20.90 -3.69
C THR A 178 10.31 20.30 -4.61
N ARG A 179 10.60 19.13 -5.19
CA ARG A 179 9.65 18.40 -6.04
C ARG A 179 8.44 17.90 -5.25
N ALA A 180 8.65 17.41 -4.02
CA ALA A 180 7.58 16.96 -3.14
C ALA A 180 6.67 18.13 -2.73
N GLU A 181 7.22 19.30 -2.38
CA GLU A 181 6.42 20.48 -2.06
C GLU A 181 5.63 21.00 -3.27
N ALA A 182 6.25 21.03 -4.45
CA ALA A 182 5.54 21.37 -5.69
C ALA A 182 4.39 20.40 -5.96
N PHE A 183 4.59 19.11 -5.71
CA PHE A 183 3.55 18.10 -5.78
C PHE A 183 2.41 18.40 -4.78
N PHE A 184 2.72 18.62 -3.51
CA PHE A 184 1.71 18.92 -2.49
C PHE A 184 0.96 20.23 -2.71
N ALA A 185 1.60 21.25 -3.29
CA ALA A 185 0.93 22.49 -3.68
C ALA A 185 -0.23 22.21 -4.65
N THR A 186 -0.09 21.23 -5.55
CA THR A 186 -1.16 20.82 -6.48
C THR A 186 -2.16 19.83 -5.86
N LEU A 187 -1.72 19.00 -4.92
CA LEU A 187 -2.55 17.95 -4.31
C LEU A 187 -3.50 18.49 -3.22
N ARG A 188 -3.02 19.40 -2.36
CA ARG A 188 -3.79 19.99 -1.23
C ARG A 188 -5.21 20.45 -1.62
N PRO A 189 -5.42 21.26 -2.68
CA PRO A 189 -6.77 21.70 -3.05
C PRO A 189 -7.68 20.53 -3.50
N ARG A 190 -7.13 19.48 -4.12
CA ARG A 190 -7.89 18.29 -4.53
C ARG A 190 -8.29 17.42 -3.34
N LEU A 191 -7.38 17.22 -2.39
CA LEU A 191 -7.70 16.53 -1.13
C LEU A 191 -8.74 17.30 -0.31
N LEU A 192 -8.71 18.63 -0.31
CA LEU A 192 -9.73 19.45 0.33
C LEU A 192 -11.10 19.30 -0.35
N ALA A 193 -11.15 19.24 -1.69
CA ALA A 193 -12.38 18.97 -2.41
C ALA A 193 -12.95 17.58 -2.07
N VAL A 194 -12.10 16.55 -2.00
CA VAL A 194 -12.49 15.20 -1.53
C VAL A 194 -13.01 15.24 -0.09
N ALA A 195 -12.28 15.89 0.83
CA ALA A 195 -12.66 16.02 2.24
C ALA A 195 -14.01 16.74 2.46
N ARG A 196 -14.38 17.64 1.54
CA ARG A 196 -15.67 18.33 1.52
C ARG A 196 -16.79 17.54 0.86
N GLY A 197 -16.49 16.38 0.26
CA GLY A 197 -17.44 15.61 -0.54
C GLY A 197 -17.75 16.22 -1.92
N GLU A 198 -16.92 17.17 -2.38
CA GLU A 198 -17.06 17.78 -3.72
C GLU A 198 -16.58 16.84 -4.83
N SER A 199 -15.73 15.87 -4.50
CA SER A 199 -15.31 14.78 -5.38
C SER A 199 -15.80 13.46 -4.82
N ALA A 200 -16.51 12.69 -5.65
CA ALA A 200 -17.06 11.39 -5.31
C ALA A 200 -16.91 10.44 -6.49
N LEU A 201 -16.94 9.13 -6.22
CA LEU A 201 -16.95 8.14 -7.29
C LEU A 201 -18.18 8.32 -8.18
N ALA A 202 -17.97 8.22 -9.49
CA ALA A 202 -19.08 8.22 -10.44
C ALA A 202 -20.03 7.06 -10.11
N ARG A 203 -21.32 7.22 -10.41
CA ARG A 203 -22.31 6.16 -10.20
C ARG A 203 -22.53 5.38 -11.48
N TYR A 204 -22.73 4.08 -11.34
CA TYR A 204 -23.04 3.20 -12.45
C TYR A 204 -24.34 3.64 -13.11
N SER A 205 -24.29 3.83 -14.42
CA SER A 205 -25.45 4.02 -15.26
C SER A 205 -25.51 2.86 -16.25
N PRO A 206 -26.59 2.06 -16.25
CA PRO A 206 -26.71 0.90 -17.12
C PRO A 206 -26.89 1.31 -18.58
N HIS A 207 -26.60 0.39 -19.48
CA HIS A 207 -26.80 0.59 -20.92
C HIS A 207 -28.23 1.10 -21.21
N PRO A 208 -28.44 2.09 -22.10
CA PRO A 208 -29.76 2.68 -22.35
C PRO A 208 -30.84 1.67 -22.76
N GLY A 209 -30.44 0.57 -23.41
CA GLY A 209 -31.33 -0.53 -23.80
C GLY A 209 -31.60 -1.59 -22.72
N SER A 210 -31.09 -1.43 -21.50
CA SER A 210 -31.35 -2.40 -20.42
C SER A 210 -32.83 -2.30 -19.98
N PRO A 211 -33.58 -3.42 -19.94
CA PRO A 211 -34.98 -3.41 -19.50
C PRO A 211 -35.14 -3.03 -18.03
N HIS A 212 -34.04 -3.04 -17.27
CA HIS A 212 -34.02 -2.80 -15.83
C HIS A 212 -33.28 -1.51 -15.45
N ARG A 213 -33.15 -0.58 -16.40
CA ARG A 213 -32.39 0.67 -16.22
C ARG A 213 -32.73 1.43 -14.94
N ALA A 214 -34.02 1.70 -14.71
CA ALA A 214 -34.48 2.46 -13.54
C ALA A 214 -34.12 1.77 -12.20
N TRP A 215 -34.09 0.42 -12.19
CA TRP A 215 -33.68 -0.33 -11.02
C TRP A 215 -32.18 -0.15 -10.74
N PHE A 216 -31.33 -0.34 -11.75
CA PHE A 216 -29.87 -0.24 -11.56
C PHE A 216 -29.42 1.19 -11.23
N GLU A 217 -30.04 2.22 -11.82
CA GLU A 217 -29.75 3.62 -11.47
C GLU A 217 -30.09 3.93 -10.00
N LYS A 218 -31.17 3.33 -9.48
CA LYS A 218 -31.59 3.49 -8.07
C LYS A 218 -30.59 2.87 -7.09
N LEU A 219 -29.86 1.81 -7.48
CA LEU A 219 -28.90 1.16 -6.60
C LEU A 219 -27.77 2.12 -6.19
N GLY A 220 -27.35 3.02 -7.09
CA GLY A 220 -26.25 3.94 -6.79
C GLY A 220 -24.89 3.25 -6.62
N ILE A 221 -24.66 2.17 -7.38
CA ILE A 221 -23.38 1.42 -7.35
C ILE A 221 -22.25 2.35 -7.79
N PRO A 222 -21.15 2.47 -7.03
CA PRO A 222 -20.00 3.27 -7.46
C PRO A 222 -19.29 2.64 -8.66
N LEU A 223 -18.70 3.48 -9.50
CA LEU A 223 -17.78 3.11 -10.56
C LEU A 223 -16.35 3.30 -10.07
N VAL A 224 -15.50 2.34 -10.36
CA VAL A 224 -14.04 2.46 -10.23
C VAL A 224 -13.46 2.13 -11.59
N ARG A 225 -12.72 3.08 -12.18
CA ARG A 225 -12.17 2.99 -13.54
C ARG A 225 -13.23 2.62 -14.59
N GLY A 226 -14.44 3.16 -14.45
CA GLY A 226 -15.56 2.92 -15.37
C GLY A 226 -16.30 1.60 -15.19
N THR A 227 -15.90 0.77 -14.22
CA THR A 227 -16.52 -0.53 -13.94
C THR A 227 -17.35 -0.51 -12.65
N PRO A 228 -18.52 -1.17 -12.58
CA PRO A 228 -19.31 -1.26 -11.36
C PRO A 228 -18.56 -1.95 -10.21
N ALA A 229 -18.29 -1.21 -9.14
CA ALA A 229 -17.59 -1.71 -7.96
C ALA A 229 -18.58 -2.29 -6.94
N VAL A 230 -19.15 -3.44 -7.29
CA VAL A 230 -20.16 -4.16 -6.46
C VAL A 230 -19.63 -4.45 -5.05
N VAL A 231 -18.33 -4.73 -4.91
CA VAL A 231 -17.71 -4.97 -3.60
C VAL A 231 -17.76 -3.74 -2.70
N LEU A 232 -17.72 -2.52 -3.27
CA LEU A 232 -17.74 -1.26 -2.51
C LEU A 232 -19.16 -0.80 -2.19
N HIS A 233 -20.15 -1.13 -3.03
CA HIS A 233 -21.54 -0.67 -2.88
C HIS A 233 -22.16 -1.02 -1.52
N ASP A 234 -21.88 -2.23 -1.02
CA ASP A 234 -22.47 -2.75 0.22
C ASP A 234 -21.43 -3.07 1.30
N LEU A 235 -20.18 -2.64 1.10
CA LEU A 235 -19.13 -2.86 2.09
C LEU A 235 -19.54 -2.35 3.49
N PHE A 236 -20.40 -1.33 3.50
CA PHE A 236 -20.78 -0.61 4.70
C PHE A 236 -22.12 -0.99 5.29
N ALA A 237 -22.93 -1.80 4.59
CA ALA A 237 -24.27 -2.17 5.03
C ALA A 237 -24.29 -3.16 6.23
N GLY A 238 -23.19 -3.32 6.96
CA GLY A 238 -23.11 -4.04 8.24
C GLY A 238 -23.28 -5.56 8.17
N CYS A 239 -23.30 -6.16 6.98
CA CYS A 239 -23.79 -7.53 6.82
C CYS A 239 -22.83 -8.53 6.17
N ILE A 240 -21.71 -8.13 5.55
CA ILE A 240 -21.03 -9.08 4.66
C ILE A 240 -20.11 -10.03 5.43
N PHE A 241 -19.42 -9.56 6.46
CA PHE A 241 -18.48 -10.38 7.22
C PHE A 241 -18.93 -10.49 8.68
N ARG A 242 -18.78 -11.69 9.26
CA ARG A 242 -18.92 -11.82 10.71
C ARG A 242 -17.79 -11.01 11.34
N PRO A 243 -18.07 -10.15 12.34
CA PRO A 243 -17.03 -9.42 13.03
C PRO A 243 -15.97 -10.42 13.48
N LEU A 244 -14.75 -10.26 12.97
CA LEU A 244 -13.62 -11.02 13.48
C LEU A 244 -13.34 -10.49 14.89
N ARG A 245 -14.03 -11.05 15.89
CA ARG A 245 -13.83 -10.68 17.30
C ARG A 245 -12.34 -10.81 17.62
N GLY A 246 -11.72 -9.73 18.06
CA GLY A 246 -10.30 -9.64 18.39
C GLY A 246 -9.37 -9.22 17.24
N PHE A 247 -9.85 -9.12 16.00
CA PHE A 247 -9.03 -8.66 14.88
C PHE A 247 -8.85 -7.15 14.83
N THR A 248 -9.82 -6.41 15.37
CA THR A 248 -9.82 -4.94 15.41
C THR A 248 -8.82 -4.36 16.41
N ASP A 249 -8.33 -5.17 17.33
CA ASP A 249 -7.45 -4.71 18.39
C ASP A 249 -6.02 -4.48 17.85
N PHE A 250 -5.67 -5.11 16.70
CA PHE A 250 -4.38 -5.04 16.00
C PHE A 250 -3.18 -4.98 16.96
N THR A 251 -3.23 -5.75 18.05
CA THR A 251 -2.11 -5.86 18.99
C THR A 251 -0.93 -6.57 18.32
N HIS A 252 -1.24 -7.45 17.37
CA HIS A 252 -0.30 -8.24 16.59
C HIS A 252 -0.50 -8.01 15.10
N SER A 253 0.49 -8.42 14.32
CA SER A 253 0.32 -8.57 12.89
C SER A 253 -0.47 -9.85 12.60
N HIS A 254 -1.23 -9.85 11.51
CA HIS A 254 -2.20 -10.87 11.17
C HIS A 254 -2.04 -11.32 9.72
N VAL A 255 -2.26 -12.61 9.50
CA VAL A 255 -2.39 -13.18 8.16
C VAL A 255 -3.78 -13.77 8.01
N ILE A 256 -4.50 -13.28 7.00
CA ILE A 256 -5.79 -13.79 6.55
C ILE A 256 -5.52 -14.89 5.52
N MET A 257 -5.79 -16.13 5.90
CA MET A 257 -5.64 -17.29 5.01
C MET A 257 -7.01 -17.82 4.61
N SER A 258 -7.37 -17.65 3.33
CA SER A 258 -8.57 -18.25 2.76
C SER A 258 -8.38 -18.52 1.26
N PRO A 259 -9.09 -19.51 0.68
CA PRO A 259 -9.08 -19.71 -0.76
C PRO A 259 -9.62 -18.48 -1.50
N ASP A 260 -9.46 -18.47 -2.81
CA ASP A 260 -9.94 -17.35 -3.62
C ASP A 260 -11.43 -17.12 -3.56
N GLY A 261 -11.79 -15.85 -3.70
CA GLY A 261 -13.17 -15.41 -3.63
C GLY A 261 -13.79 -15.49 -2.23
N HIS A 262 -13.11 -15.88 -1.16
CA HIS A 262 -13.74 -15.97 0.17
C HIS A 262 -13.96 -14.61 0.86
N GLY A 263 -13.66 -13.51 0.17
CA GLY A 263 -13.88 -12.14 0.66
C GLY A 263 -12.78 -11.60 1.57
N LYS A 264 -11.54 -12.10 1.40
CA LYS A 264 -10.34 -11.58 2.09
C LYS A 264 -10.21 -10.06 1.91
N THR A 265 -10.32 -9.58 0.67
CA THR A 265 -10.33 -8.15 0.34
C THR A 265 -11.39 -7.39 1.13
N GLY A 266 -12.64 -7.88 1.14
CA GLY A 266 -13.72 -7.20 1.87
C GLY A 266 -13.47 -7.10 3.38
N VAL A 267 -12.83 -8.11 3.99
CA VAL A 267 -12.39 -8.04 5.38
C VAL A 267 -11.30 -6.98 5.58
N LEU A 268 -10.31 -6.90 4.70
CA LEU A 268 -9.28 -5.85 4.76
C LEU A 268 -9.90 -4.45 4.66
N LEU A 269 -10.87 -4.27 3.75
CA LEU A 269 -11.55 -2.99 3.57
C LEU A 269 -12.44 -2.64 4.78
N GLU A 270 -13.13 -3.61 5.38
CA GLU A 270 -13.87 -3.39 6.63
C GLU A 270 -12.93 -2.95 7.77
N CYS A 271 -11.71 -3.48 7.80
CA CYS A 271 -10.71 -3.06 8.79
C CYS A 271 -10.25 -1.62 8.57
N LEU A 272 -10.03 -1.21 7.31
CA LEU A 272 -9.62 0.15 6.95
C LEU A 272 -10.72 1.18 7.20
N ARG A 273 -11.98 0.77 7.21
CA ARG A 273 -13.09 1.62 7.63
C ARG A 273 -13.07 1.87 9.14
N LYS A 274 -12.72 0.85 9.92
CA LYS A 274 -12.72 0.93 11.40
C LYS A 274 -11.49 1.64 11.95
N ARG A 275 -10.37 1.61 11.23
CA ARG A 275 -9.09 2.19 11.66
C ARG A 275 -8.31 2.73 10.49
N TYR A 276 -7.52 3.78 10.70
CA TYR A 276 -6.63 4.27 9.66
C TYR A 276 -5.58 3.23 9.29
N GLY A 277 -5.33 3.08 7.99
CA GLY A 277 -4.31 2.16 7.49
C GLY A 277 -4.03 2.34 6.01
N PHE A 278 -3.05 1.58 5.52
CA PHE A 278 -2.58 1.63 4.15
C PHE A 278 -2.97 0.37 3.39
N TYR A 279 -3.76 0.50 2.31
CA TYR A 279 -4.19 -0.61 1.47
C TYR A 279 -3.27 -0.82 0.27
N PHE A 280 -2.50 -1.91 0.26
CA PHE A 280 -1.70 -2.30 -0.88
C PHE A 280 -2.34 -3.50 -1.57
N THR A 281 -2.40 -3.47 -2.89
CA THR A 281 -2.73 -4.66 -3.69
C THR A 281 -1.47 -5.15 -4.38
N CYS A 282 -1.26 -6.47 -4.39
CA CYS A 282 -0.21 -7.10 -5.18
C CYS A 282 -0.70 -7.56 -6.56
N SER A 283 -2.01 -7.41 -6.83
CA SER A 283 -2.62 -7.81 -8.09
C SER A 283 -2.43 -6.72 -9.15
N GLU A 284 -1.74 -7.05 -10.25
CA GLU A 284 -1.82 -6.28 -11.49
C GLU A 284 -2.87 -6.98 -12.35
N THR A 285 -4.08 -6.43 -12.46
CA THR A 285 -5.06 -7.03 -13.35
C THR A 285 -4.88 -6.47 -14.76
N ASP A 286 -4.19 -7.23 -15.60
CA ASP A 286 -4.17 -7.03 -17.06
C ASP A 286 -5.45 -7.60 -17.71
N ASP A 287 -6.18 -8.48 -17.01
CA ASP A 287 -7.27 -9.31 -17.58
C ASP A 287 -8.67 -8.64 -17.62
N GLY A 288 -8.73 -7.31 -17.71
CA GLY A 288 -10.01 -6.59 -17.74
C GLY A 288 -10.80 -6.65 -16.42
N GLY A 289 -10.20 -7.18 -15.35
CA GLY A 289 -10.59 -6.84 -13.99
C GLY A 289 -10.27 -5.37 -13.74
N ALA A 290 -11.17 -4.64 -13.08
CA ALA A 290 -10.84 -3.29 -12.65
C ALA A 290 -9.73 -3.40 -11.61
N ALA A 291 -8.49 -3.08 -11.99
CA ALA A 291 -7.37 -2.95 -11.05
C ALA A 291 -7.76 -1.88 -10.03
N TRP A 292 -8.20 -2.30 -8.86
CA TRP A 292 -8.42 -1.40 -7.75
C TRP A 292 -7.09 -1.11 -7.07
N GLY A 293 -6.97 0.05 -6.46
CA GLY A 293 -5.76 0.45 -5.77
C GLY A 293 -4.85 1.34 -6.61
N SER A 294 -3.91 1.95 -5.90
CA SER A 294 -2.71 2.55 -6.48
C SER A 294 -1.77 1.47 -7.03
N ALA A 295 -1.06 1.81 -8.11
CA ALA A 295 -0.02 0.99 -8.72
C ALA A 295 1.36 1.14 -8.04
N ASP A 296 1.49 2.00 -7.02
CA ASP A 296 2.75 2.29 -6.30
C ASP A 296 3.52 1.03 -5.86
N LEU A 297 2.86 0.07 -5.21
CA LEU A 297 3.50 -1.17 -4.79
C LEU A 297 3.93 -2.03 -5.99
N SER A 298 3.03 -2.23 -6.97
CA SER A 298 3.33 -3.01 -8.17
C SER A 298 4.49 -2.41 -8.97
N ASN A 299 4.53 -1.07 -9.09
CA ASN A 299 5.63 -0.34 -9.69
C ASN A 299 6.92 -0.50 -8.88
N ALA A 300 6.87 -0.46 -7.54
CA ALA A 300 8.05 -0.72 -6.71
C ALA A 300 8.58 -2.15 -6.86
N ILE A 301 7.69 -3.15 -7.01
CA ILE A 301 8.08 -4.54 -7.33
C ILE A 301 8.70 -4.60 -8.72
N ARG A 302 8.11 -3.91 -9.71
CA ARG A 302 8.62 -3.86 -11.09
C ARG A 302 9.98 -3.15 -11.20
N ASP A 303 10.18 -2.11 -10.40
CA ASP A 303 11.45 -1.37 -10.28
C ASP A 303 12.59 -2.27 -9.77
N LEU A 304 12.27 -3.37 -9.05
CA LEU A 304 13.27 -4.37 -8.68
C LEU A 304 13.71 -5.24 -9.87
N ASP A 305 12.94 -5.24 -10.97
CA ASP A 305 13.24 -6.04 -12.17
C ASP A 305 14.07 -5.30 -13.22
N VAL A 306 13.76 -4.03 -13.48
CA VAL A 306 14.09 -3.33 -14.76
C VAL A 306 15.52 -2.79 -14.84
N SER A 307 16.28 -2.75 -13.76
CA SER A 307 17.60 -2.07 -13.78
C SER A 307 18.76 -2.97 -14.24
N GLU A 308 18.84 -3.25 -15.54
CA GLU A 308 20.11 -3.66 -16.16
C GLU A 308 21.06 -2.47 -16.40
N SER A 309 20.52 -1.25 -16.54
CA SER A 309 21.28 -0.07 -16.99
C SER A 309 21.82 0.84 -15.88
N HIS A 310 21.41 0.67 -14.62
CA HIS A 310 21.73 1.59 -13.51
C HIS A 310 22.32 0.91 -12.26
N GLY A 311 22.85 -0.30 -12.37
CA GLY A 311 23.51 -0.98 -11.24
C GLY A 311 22.59 -1.46 -10.10
N GLY A 312 21.27 -1.42 -10.30
CA GLY A 312 20.25 -1.95 -9.39
C GLY A 312 19.70 -3.29 -9.85
N VAL A 313 20.54 -4.31 -10.00
CA VAL A 313 20.04 -5.69 -10.10
C VAL A 313 19.83 -6.16 -8.66
N LEU A 314 18.73 -6.85 -8.37
CA LEU A 314 18.78 -7.83 -7.28
C LEU A 314 19.90 -8.79 -7.63
N PHE A 315 21.11 -8.55 -7.10
CA PHE A 315 22.32 -9.25 -7.49
C PHE A 315 22.03 -10.75 -7.46
N PRO A 316 22.27 -11.46 -8.56
CA PRO A 316 22.05 -12.90 -8.59
C PRO A 316 22.89 -13.49 -7.46
N LEU A 317 22.25 -14.20 -6.55
CA LEU A 317 22.93 -14.89 -5.46
C LEU A 317 23.73 -16.04 -6.10
N THR A 318 24.96 -15.74 -6.53
CA THR A 318 25.87 -16.78 -6.98
C THR A 318 26.43 -17.47 -5.75
N GLU A 319 25.97 -18.68 -5.43
CA GLU A 319 26.77 -19.52 -4.52
C GLU A 319 28.03 -19.89 -5.28
N ARG A 320 29.16 -19.34 -4.83
CA ARG A 320 30.48 -19.81 -5.19
C ARG A 320 30.97 -20.59 -3.97
N ASP A 321 31.30 -21.85 -4.17
CA ASP A 321 31.88 -22.72 -3.12
C ASP A 321 31.00 -22.93 -1.87
N GLY A 322 29.68 -22.81 -1.98
CA GLY A 322 28.74 -23.05 -0.87
C GLY A 322 28.56 -21.86 0.08
N HIS A 323 29.16 -20.71 -0.23
CA HIS A 323 28.88 -19.46 0.48
C HIS A 323 27.88 -18.63 -0.34
N THR A 324 26.77 -18.24 0.30
CA THR A 324 25.88 -17.21 -0.23
C THR A 324 26.65 -15.89 -0.27
N ASP A 325 26.52 -15.15 -1.37
CA ASP A 325 27.09 -13.82 -1.47
C ASP A 325 26.35 -12.87 -0.51
N GLU A 326 26.90 -12.73 0.70
CA GLU A 326 26.35 -11.88 1.75
C GLU A 326 26.29 -10.41 1.34
N GLU A 327 27.16 -9.93 0.45
CA GLU A 327 27.13 -8.56 -0.05
C GLU A 327 25.97 -8.39 -1.02
N ALA A 328 25.79 -9.32 -1.97
CA ALA A 328 24.63 -9.34 -2.86
C ALA A 328 23.32 -9.35 -2.07
N SER A 329 23.21 -10.21 -1.05
CA SER A 329 22.05 -10.28 -0.17
C SER A 329 21.79 -8.96 0.56
N ARG A 330 22.84 -8.34 1.13
CA ARG A 330 22.73 -7.04 1.82
C ARG A 330 22.33 -5.92 0.87
N GLN A 331 22.86 -5.88 -0.35
CA GLN A 331 22.44 -4.88 -1.34
C GLN A 331 21.01 -5.11 -1.79
N ASN A 332 20.59 -6.35 -1.99
CA ASN A 332 19.22 -6.69 -2.36
C ASN A 332 18.23 -6.25 -1.28
N ALA A 333 18.57 -6.51 -0.02
CA ALA A 333 17.83 -6.00 1.12
C ALA A 333 17.76 -4.47 1.09
N ARG A 334 18.89 -3.77 0.95
CA ARG A 334 18.94 -2.29 0.87
C ARG A 334 18.11 -1.72 -0.27
N THR A 335 18.16 -2.34 -1.45
CA THR A 335 17.42 -1.89 -2.63
C THR A 335 15.92 -2.08 -2.41
N THR A 336 15.53 -3.25 -1.91
CA THR A 336 14.14 -3.55 -1.56
C THR A 336 13.62 -2.57 -0.51
N VAL A 337 14.35 -2.44 0.59
CA VAL A 337 14.13 -1.46 1.64
C VAL A 337 13.88 -0.06 1.07
N HIS A 338 14.75 0.40 0.17
CA HIS A 338 14.64 1.73 -0.44
C HIS A 338 13.36 1.87 -1.27
N ARG A 339 13.07 0.92 -2.16
CA ARG A 339 11.88 0.95 -3.04
C ARG A 339 10.58 0.95 -2.24
N PHE A 340 10.49 0.10 -1.23
CA PHE A 340 9.31 0.02 -0.37
C PHE A 340 9.21 1.20 0.61
N GLY A 341 10.34 1.77 1.02
CA GLY A 341 10.40 2.99 1.84
C GLY A 341 9.85 4.21 1.11
N ARG A 342 10.14 4.35 -0.21
CA ARG A 342 9.53 5.40 -1.06
C ARG A 342 8.01 5.35 -1.05
N VAL A 343 7.47 4.14 -1.22
CA VAL A 343 6.03 3.87 -1.24
C VAL A 343 5.40 4.20 0.12
N ALA A 344 6.00 3.70 1.21
CA ALA A 344 5.52 3.97 2.56
C ALA A 344 5.51 5.46 2.89
N LEU A 345 6.61 6.17 2.59
CA LEU A 345 6.71 7.61 2.83
C LEU A 345 5.68 8.39 2.01
N ALA A 346 5.51 8.05 0.73
CA ALA A 346 4.52 8.69 -0.13
C ALA A 346 3.11 8.60 0.46
N ARG A 347 2.69 7.39 0.87
CA ARG A 347 1.38 7.20 1.50
C ARG A 347 1.24 7.92 2.83
N MET A 348 2.27 7.88 3.67
CA MET A 348 2.26 8.56 4.98
C MET A 348 2.11 10.08 4.82
N LYS A 349 2.85 10.69 3.89
CA LYS A 349 2.75 12.13 3.60
C LYS A 349 1.41 12.53 2.99
N ILE A 350 0.84 11.68 2.12
CA ILE A 350 -0.50 11.94 1.57
C ILE A 350 -1.57 11.80 2.66
N LEU A 351 -1.44 10.85 3.58
CA LEU A 351 -2.31 10.73 4.75
C LEU A 351 -2.21 11.96 5.66
N GLU A 352 -1.00 12.42 6.00
CA GLU A 352 -0.79 13.67 6.74
C GLU A 352 -1.52 14.85 6.07
N CYS A 353 -1.36 14.99 4.76
CA CYS A 353 -2.02 16.05 3.99
C CYS A 353 -3.54 15.89 3.95
N PHE A 354 -4.05 14.66 3.89
CA PHE A 354 -5.47 14.34 3.91
C PHE A 354 -6.10 14.68 5.26
N LEU A 355 -5.46 14.31 6.38
CA LEU A 355 -5.95 14.62 7.73
C LEU A 355 -6.08 16.13 7.94
N HIS A 356 -5.10 16.92 7.51
CA HIS A 356 -5.20 18.38 7.53
C HIS A 356 -6.34 18.93 6.65
N ALA A 357 -6.62 18.29 5.51
CA ALA A 357 -7.73 18.66 4.65
C ALA A 357 -9.08 18.35 5.32
N MET A 358 -9.19 17.23 6.03
CA MET A 358 -10.37 16.88 6.85
C MET A 358 -10.58 17.89 7.98
N ASP A 359 -9.54 18.25 8.74
CA ASP A 359 -9.63 19.28 9.78
C ASP A 359 -10.12 20.62 9.22
N THR A 360 -9.60 21.01 8.04
CA THR A 360 -9.98 22.24 7.36
C THR A 360 -11.44 22.19 6.90
N ALA A 361 -11.90 21.05 6.38
CA ALA A 361 -13.29 20.85 5.97
C ALA A 361 -14.23 20.87 7.19
N ALA A 362 -13.87 20.19 8.28
CA ALA A 362 -14.63 20.17 9.53
C ALA A 362 -14.77 21.56 10.13
N ALA A 363 -13.71 22.39 10.12
CA ALA A 363 -13.75 23.77 10.60
C ALA A 363 -14.77 24.66 9.85
N THR A 364 -15.13 24.31 8.61
CA THR A 364 -16.15 25.03 7.84
C THR A 364 -17.58 24.54 8.09
N ARG A 365 -17.75 23.33 8.65
CA ARG A 365 -19.05 22.81 9.07
C ARG A 365 -19.36 23.39 10.45
N SER A 366 -20.47 24.09 10.59
CA SER A 366 -20.86 24.73 11.86
C SER A 366 -20.82 23.71 13.01
N ARG A 367 -20.08 24.02 14.10
CA ARG A 367 -19.82 23.13 15.24
C ARG A 367 -21.02 22.23 15.60
N SER A 368 -20.84 20.97 15.27
CA SER A 368 -21.78 19.88 15.42
C SER A 368 -22.01 19.43 16.87
N ARG A 369 -23.12 18.71 17.09
CA ARG A 369 -23.50 18.19 18.41
C ARG A 369 -22.60 17.02 18.82
N ARG A 370 -22.45 16.82 20.13
CA ARG A 370 -21.78 15.66 20.72
C ARG A 370 -22.40 14.37 20.17
N GLY A 371 -21.62 13.59 19.42
CA GLY A 371 -22.05 12.37 18.70
C GLY A 371 -21.70 12.38 17.22
N GLU A 372 -21.63 13.56 16.59
CA GLU A 372 -21.27 13.70 15.17
C GLU A 372 -19.76 13.47 14.94
N GLU A 373 -18.92 13.60 15.98
CA GLU A 373 -17.46 13.39 15.87
C GLU A 373 -17.09 11.95 15.45
N GLU A 374 -17.79 10.93 15.97
CA GLU A 374 -17.50 9.51 15.62
C GLU A 374 -17.93 9.20 14.18
N GLU A 375 -19.07 9.75 13.76
CA GLU A 375 -19.59 9.62 12.39
C GLU A 375 -18.68 10.34 11.38
N GLU A 376 -18.22 11.56 11.71
CA GLU A 376 -17.25 12.31 10.90
C GLU A 376 -15.91 11.57 10.79
N GLU A 377 -15.44 10.95 11.87
CA GLU A 377 -14.20 10.15 11.85
C GLU A 377 -14.36 8.86 11.03
N GLU A 378 -15.53 8.20 11.10
CA GLU A 378 -15.86 7.05 10.26
C GLU A 378 -15.92 7.44 8.77
N GLU A 379 -16.55 8.57 8.43
CA GLU A 379 -16.58 9.13 7.08
C GLU A 379 -15.18 9.48 6.58
N ALA A 380 -14.31 10.02 7.46
CA ALA A 380 -12.92 10.31 7.15
C ALA A 380 -12.14 9.04 6.79
N ARG A 381 -12.29 7.97 7.58
CA ARG A 381 -11.66 6.66 7.32
C ARG A 381 -12.17 6.02 6.04
N GLU A 382 -13.48 6.08 5.79
CA GLU A 382 -14.10 5.62 4.55
C GLU A 382 -13.55 6.36 3.34
N THR A 383 -13.51 7.69 3.41
CA THR A 383 -12.96 8.55 2.35
C THR A 383 -11.48 8.24 2.09
N TRP A 384 -10.68 8.07 3.14
CA TRP A 384 -9.29 7.67 3.03
C TRP A 384 -9.11 6.30 2.35
N MET A 385 -9.94 5.33 2.72
CA MET A 385 -9.93 4.00 2.09
C MET A 385 -10.28 4.10 0.59
N LEU A 386 -11.33 4.84 0.24
CA LEU A 386 -11.71 5.04 -1.16
C LEU A 386 -10.62 5.74 -1.97
N LEU A 387 -9.93 6.72 -1.38
CA LEU A 387 -8.79 7.40 -2.00
C LEU A 387 -7.69 6.42 -2.42
N GLN A 388 -7.41 5.42 -1.59
CA GLN A 388 -6.41 4.40 -1.88
C GLN A 388 -6.86 3.40 -2.94
N LEU A 389 -8.16 3.11 -3.01
CA LEU A 389 -8.75 2.16 -3.97
C LEU A 389 -8.99 2.76 -5.35
N ALA A 390 -9.26 4.06 -5.42
CA ALA A 390 -9.64 4.74 -6.66
C ALA A 390 -9.01 6.14 -6.76
N PRO A 391 -7.67 6.27 -6.63
CA PRO A 391 -7.01 7.57 -6.65
C PRO A 391 -7.23 8.31 -7.98
N VAL A 392 -7.22 7.56 -9.10
CA VAL A 392 -7.45 8.12 -10.43
C VAL A 392 -8.88 8.65 -10.57
N ASP A 393 -9.88 7.94 -10.07
CA ASP A 393 -11.28 8.38 -10.17
C ASP A 393 -11.58 9.59 -9.28
N LEU A 394 -10.98 9.66 -8.08
CA LEU A 394 -11.25 10.72 -7.10
C LEU A 394 -10.40 11.96 -7.29
N LEU A 395 -9.15 11.80 -7.70
CA LEU A 395 -8.20 12.89 -7.85
C LEU A 395 -7.94 13.20 -9.32
N GLY A 396 -8.04 12.23 -10.23
CA GLY A 396 -7.67 12.36 -11.65
C GLY A 396 -6.31 11.78 -12.00
N GLU A 397 -5.54 11.28 -11.02
CA GLU A 397 -4.28 10.57 -11.25
C GLU A 397 -3.94 9.66 -10.05
N ASP A 398 -2.99 8.75 -10.24
CA ASP A 398 -2.43 7.95 -9.15
C ASP A 398 -1.38 8.75 -8.38
N VAL A 399 -1.86 9.53 -7.40
CA VAL A 399 -1.03 10.42 -6.58
C VAL A 399 -0.02 9.67 -5.72
N PHE A 400 -0.31 8.42 -5.34
CA PHE A 400 0.58 7.62 -4.52
C PHE A 400 1.78 7.15 -5.33
N SER A 401 1.53 6.58 -6.51
CA SER A 401 2.62 6.20 -7.42
C SER A 401 3.46 7.41 -7.83
N ARG A 402 2.80 8.51 -8.21
CA ARG A 402 3.50 9.73 -8.65
C ARG A 402 4.41 10.31 -7.57
N LEU A 403 3.96 10.33 -6.31
CA LEU A 403 4.81 10.81 -5.20
C LEU A 403 5.92 9.81 -4.86
N ALA A 404 5.67 8.50 -4.93
CA ALA A 404 6.72 7.50 -4.76
C ALA A 404 7.84 7.67 -5.82
N ASP A 405 7.51 8.10 -7.04
CA ASP A 405 8.47 8.42 -8.10
C ASP A 405 9.25 9.71 -7.85
N VAL A 406 8.65 10.71 -7.18
CA VAL A 406 9.39 11.89 -6.71
C VAL A 406 10.51 11.48 -5.74
N TYR A 407 10.27 10.45 -4.92
CA TYR A 407 11.25 9.91 -3.99
C TYR A 407 12.25 8.91 -4.61
N HIS A 408 12.24 8.70 -5.94
CA HIS A 408 13.12 7.74 -6.60
C HIS A 408 14.62 7.95 -6.29
N ASP A 409 15.07 9.20 -6.30
CA ASP A 409 16.48 9.57 -6.09
C ASP A 409 16.83 9.90 -4.63
N ALA A 410 15.89 9.70 -3.70
CA ALA A 410 16.10 10.01 -2.29
C ALA A 410 17.11 9.04 -1.66
N ASP A 411 17.93 9.54 -0.74
CA ASP A 411 18.82 8.70 0.05
C ASP A 411 18.01 7.84 1.04
N TYR A 412 18.43 6.59 1.26
CA TYR A 412 17.72 5.67 2.14
C TYR A 412 17.59 6.19 3.57
N ALA A 413 18.66 6.74 4.15
CA ALA A 413 18.62 7.23 5.53
C ALA A 413 17.65 8.41 5.66
N ALA A 414 17.61 9.28 4.64
CA ALA A 414 16.67 10.39 4.58
C ALA A 414 15.21 9.91 4.46
N LEU A 415 14.95 8.85 3.68
CA LEU A 415 13.62 8.25 3.59
C LEU A 415 13.17 7.68 4.93
N GLU A 416 14.06 6.98 5.64
CA GLU A 416 13.77 6.35 6.93
C GLU A 416 13.47 7.41 8.02
N GLU A 417 14.32 8.44 8.11
CA GLU A 417 14.14 9.56 9.03
C GLU A 417 12.82 10.29 8.77
N GLU A 418 12.55 10.69 7.52
CA GLU A 418 11.32 11.39 7.17
C GLU A 418 10.08 10.50 7.38
N THR A 419 10.17 9.20 7.13
CA THR A 419 9.05 8.27 7.38
C THR A 419 8.72 8.21 8.87
N ARG A 420 9.73 8.11 9.73
CA ARG A 420 9.56 8.09 11.19
C ARG A 420 8.94 9.39 11.69
N ASP A 421 9.45 10.52 11.22
CA ASP A 421 8.95 11.84 11.63
C ASP A 421 7.51 12.06 11.16
N THR A 422 7.21 11.68 9.92
CA THR A 422 5.85 11.76 9.37
C THR A 422 4.90 10.82 10.11
N ALA A 423 5.31 9.61 10.45
CA ALA A 423 4.50 8.68 11.25
C ALA A 423 4.18 9.27 12.63
N GLY A 424 5.13 9.95 13.27
CA GLY A 424 4.89 10.66 14.53
C GLY A 424 3.85 11.77 14.39
N ARG A 425 3.92 12.58 13.33
CA ARG A 425 2.93 13.64 13.06
C ARG A 425 1.56 13.07 12.74
N VAL A 426 1.48 12.02 11.92
CA VAL A 426 0.23 11.30 11.61
C VAL A 426 -0.38 10.70 12.87
N GLY A 427 0.41 10.09 13.76
CA GLY A 427 -0.09 9.56 15.04
C GLY A 427 -0.68 10.64 15.95
N ILE A 428 -0.13 11.86 15.92
CA ILE A 428 -0.71 13.01 16.64
C ILE A 428 -2.04 13.43 16.01
N LEU A 429 -2.14 13.47 14.68
CA LEU A 429 -3.34 13.89 13.95
C LEU A 429 -4.50 12.91 14.09
N ILE A 430 -4.22 11.60 14.05
CA ILE A 430 -5.24 10.56 14.27
C ILE A 430 -5.69 10.52 15.75
N GLY A 431 -4.82 10.95 16.66
CA GLY A 431 -5.12 11.02 18.09
C GLY A 431 -4.69 9.80 18.90
N LEU A 432 -4.89 9.86 20.21
CA LEU A 432 -4.35 8.89 21.17
C LEU A 432 -5.06 7.52 21.14
N SER A 433 -6.27 7.44 20.58
CA SER A 433 -7.07 6.21 20.47
C SER A 433 -6.45 5.21 19.50
N GLU A 434 -5.86 5.68 18.39
CA GLU A 434 -5.18 4.87 17.39
C GLU A 434 -3.72 5.31 17.26
N LYS A 435 -2.81 4.66 18.01
CA LYS A 435 -1.40 5.12 18.07
C LYS A 435 -0.65 5.06 16.75
N THR A 436 -1.03 4.16 15.84
CA THR A 436 -0.32 3.91 14.58
C THR A 436 -1.27 3.37 13.52
N PRO A 437 -1.21 3.87 12.27
CA PRO A 437 -1.86 3.22 11.14
C PRO A 437 -1.40 1.77 10.97
N PHE A 438 -2.24 0.92 10.41
CA PHE A 438 -1.85 -0.44 10.03
C PHE A 438 -1.61 -0.55 8.52
N VAL A 439 -1.03 -1.65 8.08
CA VAL A 439 -0.75 -1.96 6.67
C VAL A 439 -1.58 -3.16 6.26
N ALA A 440 -2.52 -2.98 5.34
CA ALA A 440 -3.29 -4.03 4.71
C ALA A 440 -2.65 -4.41 3.37
N VAL A 441 -2.16 -5.64 3.23
CA VAL A 441 -1.62 -6.17 1.97
C VAL A 441 -2.59 -7.19 1.41
N ASP A 442 -3.14 -6.91 0.24
CA ASP A 442 -4.03 -7.81 -0.47
C ASP A 442 -3.26 -8.62 -1.51
N ASP A 443 -3.68 -9.86 -1.70
CA ASP A 443 -3.10 -10.85 -2.60
C ASP A 443 -1.59 -11.00 -2.46
N GLY A 444 -1.08 -11.01 -1.22
CA GLY A 444 0.36 -11.07 -0.92
C GLY A 444 1.09 -12.26 -1.58
N GLN A 445 0.37 -13.34 -1.86
CA GLN A 445 0.88 -14.49 -2.61
C GLN A 445 1.36 -14.12 -4.03
N LEU A 446 0.75 -13.13 -4.68
CA LEU A 446 1.13 -12.71 -6.03
C LEU A 446 2.48 -12.00 -6.03
N ALA A 447 2.71 -11.11 -5.06
CA ALA A 447 4.00 -10.47 -4.89
C ALA A 447 5.08 -11.52 -4.54
N ALA A 448 4.77 -12.45 -3.64
CA ALA A 448 5.69 -13.54 -3.30
C ALA A 448 6.02 -14.41 -4.52
N GLY A 449 4.98 -14.83 -5.27
CA GLY A 449 5.12 -15.65 -6.48
C GLY A 449 6.03 -15.01 -7.51
N ARG A 450 5.79 -13.74 -7.85
CA ARG A 450 6.62 -13.00 -8.83
C ARG A 450 8.08 -12.86 -8.40
N LEU A 451 8.30 -12.55 -7.12
CA LEU A 451 9.65 -12.44 -6.57
C LEU A 451 10.38 -13.79 -6.56
N ILE A 452 9.66 -14.88 -6.28
CA ILE A 452 10.18 -16.25 -6.29
C ILE A 452 10.45 -16.71 -7.73
N GLU A 453 9.46 -16.69 -8.62
CA GLU A 453 9.57 -17.13 -10.01
C GLU A 453 10.75 -16.48 -10.71
N ARG A 454 10.94 -15.18 -10.54
CA ARG A 454 12.07 -14.46 -11.16
C ARG A 454 13.42 -14.80 -10.54
N HIS A 455 13.46 -15.06 -9.24
CA HIS A 455 14.66 -15.59 -8.60
C HIS A 455 15.01 -16.98 -9.18
N LEU A 456 14.00 -17.80 -9.46
CA LEU A 456 14.15 -19.13 -10.05
C LEU A 456 14.58 -19.10 -11.52
N GLU A 457 13.99 -18.22 -12.34
CA GLU A 457 14.38 -18.03 -13.76
C GLU A 457 15.85 -17.65 -13.93
N ARG A 458 16.39 -16.84 -13.00
CA ARG A 458 17.81 -16.45 -13.01
C ARG A 458 18.75 -17.53 -12.46
N SER A 459 18.24 -18.60 -11.87
CA SER A 459 19.06 -19.70 -11.29
C SER A 459 18.41 -21.09 -11.45
N PRO A 460 18.17 -21.56 -12.70
CA PRO A 460 17.54 -22.84 -13.00
C PRO A 460 18.49 -23.99 -12.63
N GLY A 461 18.40 -24.47 -11.38
CA GLY A 461 19.21 -25.59 -10.87
C GLY A 461 19.41 -25.59 -9.35
N ARG A 462 19.18 -24.45 -8.69
CA ARG A 462 19.47 -24.28 -7.25
C ARG A 462 18.34 -24.69 -6.29
N LEU A 463 17.15 -25.04 -6.79
CA LEU A 463 16.01 -25.46 -5.97
C LEU A 463 16.22 -26.78 -5.22
N ARG A 464 17.14 -27.65 -5.67
CA ARG A 464 17.30 -29.00 -5.08
C ARG A 464 18.03 -29.03 -3.72
N ARG A 465 18.61 -27.91 -3.27
CA ARG A 465 19.24 -27.78 -1.94
C ARG A 465 18.63 -26.61 -1.14
N TRP A 466 17.31 -26.51 -1.17
CA TRP A 466 16.60 -25.59 -0.29
C TRP A 466 16.48 -26.23 1.10
N ASN A 467 17.48 -26.00 1.97
CA ASN A 467 17.64 -26.71 3.24
C ASN A 467 16.90 -26.07 4.43
N GLY A 468 16.06 -25.06 4.19
CA GLY A 468 15.33 -24.35 5.26
C GLY A 468 16.07 -23.14 5.86
N GLU A 469 17.33 -22.89 5.50
CA GLU A 469 18.03 -21.63 5.82
C GLU A 469 17.75 -20.61 4.70
N GLN A 470 16.80 -19.72 4.94
CA GLN A 470 16.09 -19.03 3.86
C GLN A 470 16.74 -17.74 3.36
N PRO A 471 16.83 -17.52 2.03
CA PRO A 471 16.93 -16.18 1.50
C PRO A 471 15.68 -15.40 1.88
N THR A 472 15.86 -14.23 2.46
CA THR A 472 14.81 -13.28 2.84
C THR A 472 14.04 -12.93 1.56
N PRO A 473 12.78 -13.38 1.35
CA PRO A 473 12.05 -12.94 0.17
C PRO A 473 12.01 -11.42 0.17
N ALA A 474 12.13 -10.74 -0.98
CA ALA A 474 12.06 -9.27 -1.00
C ALA A 474 10.75 -8.77 -0.35
N LEU A 475 9.68 -9.58 -0.40
CA LEU A 475 8.45 -9.34 0.36
C LEU A 475 8.65 -9.39 1.89
N ARG A 476 9.51 -10.26 2.43
CA ARG A 476 9.89 -10.21 3.85
C ARG A 476 10.63 -8.92 4.17
N CYS A 477 11.62 -8.54 3.37
CA CYS A 477 12.30 -7.26 3.60
C CYS A 477 11.28 -6.12 3.60
N ALA A 478 10.47 -6.02 2.55
CA ALA A 478 9.37 -5.05 2.45
C ALA A 478 8.47 -5.00 3.69
N VAL A 479 7.93 -6.16 4.09
CA VAL A 479 7.00 -6.25 5.22
C VAL A 479 7.69 -5.92 6.54
N MET A 480 8.91 -6.42 6.76
CA MET A 480 9.68 -6.11 7.97
C MET A 480 10.06 -4.63 8.05
N ASN A 481 10.27 -3.98 6.90
CA ASN A 481 10.59 -2.56 6.84
C ASN A 481 9.38 -1.68 7.13
N TRP A 482 8.17 -2.11 6.76
CA TRP A 482 6.97 -1.39 7.17
C TRP A 482 6.72 -1.48 8.68
N GLY A 483 7.28 -2.48 9.36
CA GLY A 483 7.30 -2.57 10.81
C GLY A 483 8.06 -1.44 11.52
N TRP A 484 8.90 -0.65 10.82
CA TRP A 484 9.76 0.37 11.44
C TRP A 484 9.02 1.55 12.07
N ALA A 485 7.80 1.82 11.63
CA ALA A 485 6.95 2.84 12.25
C ALA A 485 6.03 2.26 13.34
N GLY A 486 6.29 1.03 13.79
CA GLY A 486 5.39 0.32 14.71
C GLY A 486 4.05 -0.09 14.07
N MET A 487 3.94 0.05 12.75
CA MET A 487 2.73 -0.30 12.00
C MET A 487 2.53 -1.81 12.03
N LYS A 488 1.27 -2.21 12.15
CA LYS A 488 0.85 -3.61 12.20
C LYS A 488 0.53 -4.09 10.80
N LEU A 489 0.93 -5.30 10.45
CA LEU A 489 0.64 -5.87 9.14
C LEU A 489 -0.63 -6.71 9.20
N VAL A 490 -1.46 -6.58 8.17
CA VAL A 490 -2.57 -7.47 7.87
C VAL A 490 -2.42 -7.93 6.43
N ALA A 491 -1.97 -9.15 6.20
CA ALA A 491 -1.77 -9.66 4.85
C ALA A 491 -2.85 -10.69 4.48
N SER A 492 -3.37 -10.64 3.26
CA SER A 492 -4.22 -11.70 2.70
C SER A 492 -3.38 -12.66 1.84
N SER A 493 -3.68 -13.95 1.95
CA SER A 493 -2.99 -15.00 1.20
C SER A 493 -3.93 -16.15 0.82
N GLN A 494 -3.71 -16.73 -0.36
CA GLN A 494 -4.28 -18.02 -0.77
C GLN A 494 -3.45 -19.20 -0.27
N MET A 495 -2.12 -19.07 -0.33
CA MET A 495 -1.22 -20.14 0.02
C MET A 495 -1.17 -20.27 1.54
N GLY A 496 -1.12 -21.52 1.99
CA GLY A 496 -0.91 -21.83 3.39
C GLY A 496 0.33 -21.14 3.93
N ARG A 497 0.42 -21.12 5.25
CA ARG A 497 1.50 -20.58 6.07
C ARG A 497 2.87 -20.42 5.40
N THR A 498 3.38 -21.35 4.60
CA THR A 498 4.74 -21.38 4.02
C THR A 498 5.29 -20.07 3.41
N VAL A 499 4.47 -19.18 2.85
CA VAL A 499 4.96 -17.88 2.33
C VAL A 499 5.30 -16.91 3.47
N PHE A 500 4.56 -16.98 4.58
CA PHE A 500 4.68 -16.08 5.73
C PHE A 500 5.35 -16.75 6.95
N ASP A 501 5.18 -18.05 7.16
CA ASP A 501 5.64 -18.83 8.33
C ASP A 501 7.14 -18.76 8.52
N VAL A 502 7.90 -18.63 7.44
CA VAL A 502 9.35 -18.71 7.54
C VAL A 502 9.99 -17.36 7.88
N ASN A 503 9.16 -16.34 8.08
CA ASN A 503 9.60 -14.97 7.92
C ASN A 503 9.33 -14.06 9.11
N PHE A 504 8.55 -14.49 10.12
CA PHE A 504 8.16 -13.62 11.23
C PHE A 504 8.49 -14.13 12.65
N GLY A 505 9.16 -15.28 12.78
CA GLY A 505 9.63 -15.80 14.07
C GLY A 505 8.50 -16.20 15.05
N GLU A 506 8.87 -16.60 16.26
CA GLU A 506 7.94 -16.96 17.34
C GLU A 506 7.17 -15.76 17.92
N GLU A 507 7.33 -14.55 17.37
CA GLU A 507 6.65 -13.33 17.81
C GLU A 507 5.16 -13.32 17.37
N GLY A 508 4.37 -14.21 17.97
CA GLY A 508 2.94 -14.04 18.25
C GLY A 508 2.05 -13.48 17.14
N TYR A 509 2.03 -14.11 15.95
CA TYR A 509 1.02 -13.81 14.94
C TYR A 509 -0.30 -14.49 15.28
N GLY A 510 -1.38 -13.75 15.12
CA GLY A 510 -2.72 -14.35 15.09
C GLY A 510 -3.04 -14.83 13.69
N ASP A 511 -3.24 -16.13 13.52
CA ASP A 511 -3.75 -16.69 12.28
C ASP A 511 -5.27 -16.58 12.24
N TYR A 512 -5.79 -15.96 11.18
CA TYR A 512 -7.22 -15.84 10.98
C TYR A 512 -7.60 -16.52 9.67
N VAL A 513 -8.43 -17.55 9.77
CA VAL A 513 -9.13 -18.10 8.62
C VAL A 513 -10.41 -17.30 8.45
N VAL A 514 -10.47 -16.47 7.40
CA VAL A 514 -11.70 -15.74 7.08
C VAL A 514 -12.71 -16.74 6.54
N ARG A 515 -13.78 -16.95 7.31
CA ARG A 515 -14.98 -17.64 6.86
C ARG A 515 -15.94 -16.61 6.30
N CYS A 516 -16.21 -16.75 5.02
CA CYS A 516 -17.17 -15.92 4.33
C CYS A 516 -18.58 -16.17 4.87
N ARG A 517 -19.44 -15.14 4.96
CA ARG A 517 -20.81 -15.32 5.45
C ARG A 517 -21.70 -16.11 4.49
N PHE A 518 -21.32 -16.31 3.22
CA PHE A 518 -22.18 -16.96 2.22
C PHE A 518 -22.12 -18.49 2.26
N GLU A 519 -22.25 -19.10 3.45
CA GLU A 519 -22.14 -20.55 3.62
C GLU A 519 -23.39 -21.31 3.11
N THR A 520 -24.50 -20.60 2.92
CA THR A 520 -25.77 -21.18 2.47
C THR A 520 -26.30 -20.54 1.18
N ALA A 521 -27.12 -21.30 0.44
CA ALA A 521 -27.82 -20.80 -0.74
C ALA A 521 -28.72 -19.58 -0.42
N GLY A 522 -29.34 -19.57 0.77
CA GLY A 522 -30.18 -18.45 1.21
C GLY A 522 -29.40 -17.16 1.42
N GLU A 523 -28.15 -17.23 1.89
CA GLU A 523 -27.29 -16.05 2.02
C GLU A 523 -26.84 -15.52 0.66
N VAL A 524 -26.53 -16.42 -0.29
CA VAL A 524 -26.25 -16.04 -1.68
C VAL A 524 -27.48 -15.38 -2.32
N GLU A 525 -28.67 -15.97 -2.14
CA GLU A 525 -29.91 -15.39 -2.64
C GLU A 525 -30.19 -14.01 -2.04
N ALA A 526 -30.07 -13.86 -0.72
CA ALA A 526 -30.25 -12.58 -0.03
C ALA A 526 -29.28 -11.51 -0.56
N TYR A 527 -28.04 -11.89 -0.86
CA TYR A 527 -27.07 -11.00 -1.49
C TYR A 527 -27.51 -10.56 -2.89
N VAL A 528 -27.84 -11.52 -3.75
CA VAL A 528 -28.19 -11.28 -5.16
C VAL A 528 -29.48 -10.46 -5.28
N ARG A 529 -30.45 -10.66 -4.37
CA ARG A 529 -31.71 -9.89 -4.30
C ARG A 529 -31.51 -8.39 -4.14
N ARG A 530 -30.35 -7.93 -3.70
CA ARG A 530 -30.03 -6.50 -3.58
C ARG A 530 -29.73 -5.85 -4.92
N TYR A 531 -29.18 -6.62 -5.87
CA TYR A 531 -28.71 -6.09 -7.14
C TYR A 531 -29.67 -6.38 -8.29
N LEU A 532 -30.42 -7.47 -8.20
CA LEU A 532 -31.29 -7.92 -9.27
C LEU A 532 -32.74 -7.43 -9.05
N PRO A 533 -33.47 -7.05 -10.12
CA PRO A 533 -34.85 -6.60 -10.02
C PRO A 533 -35.75 -7.69 -9.41
N PRO A 534 -36.60 -7.37 -8.41
CA PRO A 534 -37.48 -8.35 -7.77
C PRO A 534 -38.38 -9.07 -8.79
N ALA A 535 -38.95 -8.33 -9.75
CA ALA A 535 -39.80 -8.89 -10.80
C ALA A 535 -39.09 -9.95 -11.66
N TYR A 536 -37.78 -9.81 -11.89
CA TYR A 536 -37.00 -10.83 -12.58
C TYR A 536 -36.73 -12.03 -11.67
N LEU A 537 -36.35 -11.79 -10.41
CA LEU A 537 -36.06 -12.86 -9.45
C LEU A 537 -37.26 -13.74 -9.10
N ASP A 538 -38.46 -13.20 -9.21
CA ASP A 538 -39.71 -13.93 -8.99
C ASP A 538 -40.15 -14.75 -10.21
N SER A 539 -39.51 -14.57 -11.38
CA SER A 539 -39.76 -15.38 -12.59
C SER A 539 -39.11 -16.78 -12.47
N ASP A 540 -39.53 -17.71 -13.33
CA ASP A 540 -38.92 -19.05 -13.39
C ASP A 540 -37.42 -18.97 -13.75
N GLU A 541 -37.05 -18.07 -14.64
CA GLU A 541 -35.66 -17.83 -15.07
C GLU A 541 -34.83 -17.23 -13.94
N GLY A 542 -35.37 -16.23 -13.23
CA GLY A 542 -34.70 -15.64 -12.07
C GLY A 542 -34.48 -16.63 -10.94
N ARG A 543 -35.48 -17.46 -10.62
CA ARG A 543 -35.35 -18.53 -9.62
C ARG A 543 -34.30 -19.57 -10.03
N LEU A 544 -34.29 -19.97 -11.30
CA LEU A 544 -33.26 -20.86 -11.83
C LEU A 544 -31.87 -20.23 -11.77
N LEU A 545 -31.75 -18.93 -12.04
CA LEU A 545 -30.48 -18.21 -11.95
C LEU A 545 -29.96 -18.22 -10.51
N LEU A 546 -30.81 -17.90 -9.54
CA LEU A 546 -30.48 -17.96 -8.11
C LEU A 546 -30.04 -19.34 -7.67
N GLU A 547 -30.74 -20.40 -8.09
CA GLU A 547 -30.35 -21.79 -7.79
C GLU A 547 -28.95 -22.09 -8.34
N ARG A 548 -28.67 -21.69 -9.58
CA ARG A 548 -27.36 -21.87 -10.21
C ARG A 548 -26.27 -21.07 -9.48
N MET A 549 -26.52 -19.80 -9.16
CA MET A 549 -25.58 -18.97 -8.41
C MET A 549 -25.30 -19.57 -7.03
N GLY A 550 -26.32 -20.04 -6.32
CA GLY A 550 -26.17 -20.78 -5.07
C GLY A 550 -25.29 -22.01 -5.23
N ARG A 551 -25.54 -22.86 -6.22
CA ARG A 551 -24.75 -24.08 -6.45
C ARG A 551 -23.27 -23.80 -6.71
N TRP A 552 -22.95 -22.73 -7.44
CA TRP A 552 -21.58 -22.47 -7.91
C TRP A 552 -20.79 -21.46 -7.05
N LEU A 553 -21.48 -20.57 -6.33
CA LEU A 553 -20.86 -19.39 -5.70
C LEU A 553 -21.00 -19.37 -4.16
N ILE A 554 -21.60 -20.40 -3.54
CA ILE A 554 -21.58 -20.57 -2.07
C ILE A 554 -20.14 -20.54 -1.56
N GLY A 555 -19.92 -19.78 -0.49
CA GLY A 555 -18.65 -19.56 0.20
C GLY A 555 -17.71 -18.58 -0.50
N ARG A 556 -18.06 -18.09 -1.70
CA ARG A 556 -17.14 -17.36 -2.58
C ARG A 556 -17.64 -15.95 -2.89
N TYR A 557 -17.75 -15.08 -1.87
CA TYR A 557 -18.14 -13.67 -2.02
C TYR A 557 -17.49 -12.92 -3.19
N GLY A 558 -16.17 -12.96 -3.32
CA GLY A 558 -15.47 -12.28 -4.40
C GLY A 558 -15.90 -12.79 -5.78
N LEU A 559 -16.15 -14.09 -5.91
CA LEU A 559 -16.69 -14.65 -7.14
C LEU A 559 -18.14 -14.24 -7.36
N LEU A 560 -18.94 -14.18 -6.30
CA LEU A 560 -20.33 -13.75 -6.35
C LEU A 560 -20.46 -12.29 -6.78
N ALA A 561 -19.69 -11.39 -6.17
CA ALA A 561 -19.64 -9.97 -6.52
C ALA A 561 -19.12 -9.77 -7.95
N GLY A 562 -18.09 -10.50 -8.37
CA GLY A 562 -17.59 -10.49 -9.75
C GLY A 562 -18.63 -10.96 -10.77
N CYS A 563 -19.41 -11.99 -10.44
CA CYS A 563 -20.51 -12.45 -11.29
C CYS A 563 -21.62 -11.40 -11.38
N VAL A 564 -22.01 -10.78 -10.27
CA VAL A 564 -23.02 -9.71 -10.26
C VAL A 564 -22.56 -8.52 -11.09
N ARG A 565 -21.28 -8.13 -10.97
CA ARG A 565 -20.68 -7.08 -11.79
C ARG A 565 -20.83 -7.37 -13.28
N GLU A 566 -20.52 -8.59 -13.74
CA GLU A 566 -20.63 -8.93 -15.17
C GLU A 566 -22.07 -8.98 -15.66
N LEU A 567 -23.00 -9.40 -14.81
CA LEU A 567 -24.42 -9.32 -15.12
C LEU A 567 -24.87 -7.86 -15.29
N LEU A 568 -24.35 -6.94 -14.45
CA LEU A 568 -24.61 -5.52 -14.58
C LEU A 568 -24.00 -4.97 -15.87
N GLU A 569 -22.74 -5.26 -16.16
CA GLU A 569 -22.03 -4.79 -17.36
C GLU A 569 -22.67 -5.28 -18.67
N ASP A 570 -23.18 -6.52 -18.72
CA ASP A 570 -23.95 -7.03 -19.87
C ASP A 570 -25.31 -6.34 -20.03
N GLY A 571 -25.75 -5.58 -19.02
CA GLY A 571 -27.05 -4.92 -19.00
C GLY A 571 -28.20 -5.91 -18.81
N PHE A 572 -27.90 -7.10 -18.28
CA PHE A 572 -28.87 -8.18 -18.02
C PHE A 572 -29.52 -8.77 -19.28
N LYS A 573 -28.79 -8.85 -20.41
CA LYS A 573 -29.35 -9.34 -21.68
C LYS A 573 -29.52 -10.86 -21.68
N ASP A 574 -28.52 -11.61 -21.23
CA ASP A 574 -28.59 -13.07 -21.05
C ASP A 574 -27.87 -13.50 -19.76
N PRO A 575 -28.57 -13.44 -18.60
CA PRO A 575 -27.98 -13.70 -17.29
C PRO A 575 -27.43 -15.13 -17.15
N HIS A 576 -28.04 -16.09 -17.83
CA HIS A 576 -27.65 -17.50 -17.74
C HIS A 576 -26.39 -17.81 -18.54
N SER A 577 -26.23 -17.20 -19.72
CA SER A 577 -25.01 -17.28 -20.51
C SER A 577 -23.86 -16.51 -19.84
N ALA A 578 -24.13 -15.32 -19.30
CA ALA A 578 -23.15 -14.55 -18.54
C ALA A 578 -22.63 -15.34 -17.33
N LEU A 579 -23.50 -15.95 -16.52
CA LEU A 579 -23.08 -16.81 -15.41
C LEU A 579 -22.23 -18.01 -15.89
N LYS A 580 -22.61 -18.62 -17.02
CA LYS A 580 -21.86 -19.77 -17.59
C LYS A 580 -20.46 -19.34 -18.03
N ALA A 581 -20.35 -18.23 -18.75
CA ALA A 581 -19.08 -17.66 -19.20
C ALA A 581 -18.19 -17.29 -18.00
N TYR A 582 -18.80 -16.69 -16.98
CA TYR A 582 -18.12 -16.35 -15.73
C TYR A 582 -17.51 -17.55 -15.03
N ILE A 583 -18.32 -18.59 -14.79
CA ILE A 583 -17.86 -19.83 -14.15
C ILE A 583 -16.75 -20.48 -14.98
N PHE A 584 -16.89 -20.53 -16.30
CA PHE A 584 -15.89 -21.14 -17.18
C PHE A 584 -14.55 -20.40 -17.07
N ARG A 585 -14.55 -19.07 -17.14
CA ARG A 585 -13.33 -18.26 -17.04
C ARG A 585 -12.65 -18.41 -15.68
N VAL A 586 -13.40 -18.38 -14.58
CA VAL A 586 -12.81 -18.55 -13.24
C VAL A 586 -12.30 -19.97 -13.03
N ALA A 587 -13.02 -20.99 -13.52
CA ALA A 587 -12.58 -22.37 -13.45
C ALA A 587 -11.33 -22.63 -14.29
N SER A 588 -11.17 -21.97 -15.44
CA SER A 588 -9.98 -22.11 -16.28
C SER A 588 -8.72 -21.45 -15.72
N VAL A 589 -8.85 -20.44 -14.85
CA VAL A 589 -7.72 -19.81 -14.16
C VAL A 589 -7.25 -20.63 -12.96
N SER A 590 -8.09 -21.54 -12.45
CA SER A 590 -7.82 -22.34 -11.25
C SER A 590 -7.17 -23.70 -11.55
N ILE A 591 -6.87 -24.02 -12.82
CA ILE A 591 -6.22 -25.25 -13.29
C ILE A 591 -4.90 -24.85 -13.91
#